data_AF-A0A3B8VHE7-F1
#
_entry.id   AF-A0A3B8VHE7-F1
#
_cell.length_a   1.000
_cell.length_b   1.000
_cell.length_c   1.000
_cell.angle_alpha   90.00
_cell.angle_beta   90.00
_cell.angle_gamma   90.00
#
_symmetry.space_group_name_H-M   'P 1'
#
loop_
_entity.id
_entity.type
_entity.pdbx_description
1 polymer ?
#
loop_
_entity_poly.entity_id
_entity_poly.type
_entity_poly.pdbx_seq_one_letter_code
_entity_poly.pdbx_strand_id
1 'polypeptide(L)' 'MLVSWEESDFINTMRTGKTPGGGQLDGEFMPWEHFARMTDDELKALWMYLKTLPPSDSGE' A
#
# COMPACT_ATOMS: atom_id res chain seq x y z
N MET A 1 -1.53 8.74 16.21
CA MET A 1 -2.55 7.67 16.07
C MET A 1 -2.01 6.69 15.06
N LEU A 2 -1.98 5.40 15.39
CA LEU A 2 -1.71 4.36 14.39
C LEU A 2 -2.88 4.38 13.41
N VAL A 3 -2.62 4.75 12.16
CA VAL A 3 -3.66 4.69 11.12
C VAL A 3 -3.81 3.23 10.73
N SER A 4 -4.98 2.65 11.02
CA SER A 4 -5.37 1.35 10.47
C SER A 4 -5.68 1.53 8.99
N TRP A 5 -5.03 0.74 8.14
CA TRP A 5 -5.24 0.79 6.70
C TRP A 5 -6.49 0.02 6.30
N GLU A 6 -7.35 0.65 5.49
CA GLU A 6 -8.42 -0.02 4.76
C GLU A 6 -7.97 -0.40 3.33
N GLU A 7 -8.73 -1.26 2.64
CA GLU A 7 -8.42 -1.65 1.25
C GLU A 7 -8.34 -0.43 0.32
N SER A 8 -9.28 0.51 0.46
CA SER A 8 -9.32 1.73 -0.35
C SER A 8 -8.10 2.62 -0.14
N ASP A 9 -7.58 2.65 1.09
CA ASP A 9 -6.39 3.39 1.46
C ASP A 9 -5.15 2.77 0.79
N PHE A 10 -5.06 1.44 0.82
CA PHE A 10 -4.01 0.71 0.11
C PHE A 10 -4.04 1.02 -1.38
N ILE A 11 -5.19 0.87 -2.03
CA ILE A 11 -5.33 1.12 -3.47
C ILE A 11 -4.97 2.58 -3.79
N ASN A 12 -5.51 3.55 -3.04
CA ASN A 12 -5.19 4.96 -3.26
C ASN A 12 -3.69 5.23 -3.10
N THR A 13 -3.05 4.62 -2.11
CA THR A 13 -1.61 4.75 -1.89
C THR A 13 -0.81 4.17 -3.06
N MET A 14 -1.17 2.98 -3.55
CA MET A 14 -0.48 2.38 -4.70
C MET A 14 -0.69 3.18 -6.00
N ARG A 15 -1.80 3.91 -6.13
CA ARG A 15 -2.09 4.77 -7.29
C ARG A 15 -1.36 6.10 -7.26
N THR A 16 -1.15 6.67 -6.07
CA THR A 16 -0.74 8.08 -5.92
C THR A 16 0.55 8.28 -5.12
N GLY A 17 1.01 7.25 -4.45
CA GLY A 17 2.08 7.30 -3.46
C GLY A 17 1.69 7.99 -2.15
N LYS A 18 0.45 8.48 -1.99
CA LYS A 18 0.03 9.20 -0.77
C LYS A 18 -0.48 8.23 0.28
N THR A 19 0.11 8.26 1.47
CA THR A 19 -0.32 7.42 2.59
C THR A 19 -1.53 8.02 3.31
N PRO A 20 -2.33 7.21 4.02
CA PRO A 20 -3.47 7.69 4.81
C PRO A 20 -3.10 8.69 5.90
N GLY A 21 -1.85 8.65 6.38
CA GLY A 21 -1.29 9.61 7.32
C GLY A 21 -0.89 10.96 6.69
N GLY A 22 -1.11 11.15 5.39
CA GLY A 22 -0.75 12.36 4.66
C GLY A 22 0.70 12.43 4.16
N GLY A 23 1.47 11.34 4.32
CA GLY A 23 2.83 11.24 3.81
C GLY A 23 2.89 10.91 2.32
N GLN A 24 4.05 11.11 1.71
CA GLN A 24 4.35 10.66 0.35
C GLN A 24 5.37 9.52 0.44
N LEU A 25 5.12 8.44 -0.28
CA LEU A 25 6.07 7.35 -0.44
C LEU A 25 7.28 7.82 -1.26
N ASP A 26 8.46 7.45 -0.77
CA ASP A 26 9.69 7.63 -1.51
C ASP A 26 9.77 6.60 -2.64
N GLY A 27 9.75 7.09 -3.89
CA GLY A 27 9.78 6.25 -5.09
C GLY A 27 11.08 5.47 -5.27
N GLU A 28 12.18 5.89 -4.62
CA GLU A 28 13.46 5.20 -4.66
C GLU A 28 13.41 3.88 -3.85
N PHE A 29 12.80 3.91 -2.67
CA PHE A 29 12.70 2.75 -1.79
C PHE A 29 11.46 1.90 -2.07
N MET A 30 10.36 2.54 -2.48
CA MET A 30 9.11 1.88 -2.78
C MET A 30 8.61 2.36 -4.15
N PRO A 31 8.83 1.61 -5.23
CA PRO A 31 8.57 2.06 -6.58
C PRO A 31 7.06 1.94 -6.93
N TRP A 32 6.21 2.65 -6.17
CA TRP A 32 4.75 2.62 -6.26
C TRP A 32 4.24 2.92 -7.68
N GLU A 33 4.97 3.72 -8.46
CA GLU A 33 4.63 4.10 -9.83
C GLU A 33 4.54 2.91 -10.80
N HIS A 34 5.29 1.83 -10.54
CA HIS A 34 5.16 0.60 -11.32
C HIS A 34 3.85 -0.12 -11.00
N PHE A 35 3.48 -0.19 -9.72
CA PHE A 35 2.23 -0.78 -9.27
C PHE A 35 1.00 0.07 -9.61
N ALA A 36 1.17 1.39 -9.72
CA ALA A 36 0.12 2.32 -10.13
C ALA A 36 -0.48 2.01 -11.51
N ARG A 37 0.19 1.15 -12.32
CA ARG A 37 -0.27 0.70 -13.63
C ARG A 37 -1.07 -0.62 -13.61
N MET A 38 -1.11 -1.32 -12.47
CA MET A 38 -1.90 -2.54 -12.32
C MET A 38 -3.39 -2.27 -12.43
N THR A 39 -4.20 -3.25 -12.77
CA THR A 39 -5.66 -3.16 -12.68
C THR A 39 -6.13 -3.09 -11.23
N ASP A 40 -7.37 -2.65 -11.00
CA ASP A 40 -7.93 -2.64 -9.64
C ASP A 40 -8.04 -4.06 -9.06
N ASP A 41 -8.33 -5.06 -9.89
CA ASP A 41 -8.42 -6.45 -9.45
C ASP A 41 -7.06 -7.02 -9.02
N GLU A 42 -5.97 -6.67 -9.72
CA GLU A 42 -4.61 -7.04 -9.32
C GLU A 42 -4.21 -6.39 -7.98
N LEU A 43 -4.53 -5.11 -7.78
CA LEU A 43 -4.25 -4.44 -6.50
C LEU A 43 -5.07 -5.04 -5.35
N LYS A 44 -6.33 -5.38 -5.60
CA LYS A 44 -7.17 -6.09 -4.61
C LYS A 44 -6.62 -7.46 -4.26
N ALA A 45 -6.17 -8.22 -5.26
CA ALA A 45 -5.56 -9.52 -5.03
C ALA A 45 -4.29 -9.42 -4.17
N LEU A 46 -3.45 -8.40 -4.42
CA LEU A 46 -2.28 -8.12 -3.58
C LEU A 46 -2.67 -7.76 -2.15
N TRP A 47 -3.66 -6.88 -1.97
CA TRP A 47 -4.17 -6.53 -0.64
C TRP A 47 -4.65 -7.78 0.12
N MET A 48 -5.48 -8.61 -0.52
CA MET A 48 -5.97 -9.84 0.08
C MET A 48 -4.82 -10.77 0.48
N TYR A 49 -3.82 -10.94 -0.39
CA TYR A 49 -2.63 -11.74 -0.09
C TYR A 49 -1.87 -11.20 1.12
N LEU A 50 -1.61 -9.89 1.19
CA LEU A 50 -0.92 -9.26 2.32
C LEU A 50 -1.65 -9.47 3.64
N LYS A 51 -2.99 -9.46 3.63
CA LYS A 51 -3.81 -9.75 4.82
C LYS A 51 -3.73 -11.20 5.30
N THR A 52 -3.24 -12.14 4.46
CA THR A 52 -2.99 -13.53 4.88
C THR A 52 -1.65 -13.73 5.57
N LEU A 53 -0.71 -12.79 5.41
CA LEU A 53 0.62 -12.91 5.98
C LEU A 53 0.59 -12.61 7.48
N PRO A 54 1.43 -13.29 8.28
CA PRO A 54 1.62 -12.89 9.67
C PRO A 54 2.16 -11.45 9.72
N PRO A 55 1.80 -10.65 10.75
CA PRO A 55 2.39 -9.34 10.93
C PRO A 55 3.92 -9.44 10.95
N SER A 56 4.59 -8.66 10.14
CA SER A 56 6.05 -8.58 10.15
C SER A 56 6.51 -7.65 11.28
N ASP A 57 7.47 -8.10 12.08
CA ASP A 57 7.95 -7.41 13.28
C ASP A 57 8.89 -6.21 13.00
N SER A 58 9.03 -5.81 11.73
CA SER A 58 9.90 -4.71 11.32
C SER A 58 9.14 -3.38 11.36
N GLY A 59 8.96 -2.86 12.58
CA GLY A 59 8.86 -1.43 12.81
C GLY A 59 10.25 -0.87 13.04
N GLU A 60 10.88 -0.34 11.99
CA GLU A 60 11.95 0.66 12.16
C GLU A 60 11.32 2.04 12.43
#